data_AF-A0A4Q2AU33-F1
#
_entry.id   AF-A0A4Q2AU33-F1
#
_cell.length_a   1.000
_cell.length_b   1.000
_cell.length_c   1.000
_cell.angle_alpha   90.00
_cell.angle_beta   90.00
_cell.angle_gamma   90.00
#
_symmetry.space_group_name_H-M   'P 1'
#
loop_
_entity.id
_entity.type
_entity.pdbx_description
1 polymer ?
#
loop_
_entity_poly.entity_id
_entity_poly.type
_entity_poly.pdbx_seq_one_letter_code
_entity_poly.pdbx_strand_id
1 'polypeptide(L)'
;MRLLALVMAFMALTAHAPGPADAWCRSSTIAKVRQVALAESHAVGRSKAVAALAAYDRLKPALDAGCLESTRLDSPSARPMNQDAIAYAWLLNDASAYLIAADARDDSPQDESGSPACLSVLQPLLGDDMRPRPGVPRNLGAAIAANVLQCGTRCVTPSCKPTNVSIWSAYRSESAAYTRHPACPYDARLVQLNDGICVGFDAGAFATSHTYDEAGKLTCDDQSSTSATRCPAMLVLTRDHGRNTTRRFPPAEHSALSDPSTACTVRSTGVDAGGTHFALMGEGRDCFGGTAYSLIEEIYVLRDVQPVLVRKNSADF
;
A
#
# COMPACT_ATOMS: atom_id res chain seq x y z
N MET A 1 44.38 -12.61 68.35
CA MET A 1 42.99 -12.20 68.08
C MET A 1 43.01 -11.07 67.07
N ARG A 2 42.33 -11.25 65.92
CA ARG A 2 41.67 -10.24 65.05
C ARG A 2 42.54 -9.10 64.46
N LEU A 3 42.43 -8.67 63.20
CA LEU A 3 41.60 -9.01 62.04
C LEU A 3 42.28 -8.37 60.81
N LEU A 4 42.24 -9.02 59.65
CA LEU A 4 42.58 -8.42 58.35
C LEU A 4 41.67 -7.23 58.04
N ALA A 5 42.24 -6.13 57.52
CA ALA A 5 41.49 -5.04 56.90
C ALA A 5 41.42 -5.26 55.39
N LEU A 6 40.25 -5.68 54.91
CA LEU A 6 39.90 -5.80 53.49
C LEU A 6 39.32 -4.46 53.03
N VAL A 7 40.00 -3.78 52.09
CA VAL A 7 39.47 -2.58 51.43
C VAL A 7 38.51 -3.04 50.32
N MET A 8 37.21 -2.98 50.59
CA MET A 8 36.15 -3.14 49.59
C MET A 8 35.96 -1.83 48.84
N ALA A 9 36.44 -1.76 47.60
CA ALA A 9 36.08 -0.71 46.66
C ALA A 9 34.61 -0.90 46.22
N PHE A 10 33.71 -0.07 46.74
CA PHE A 10 32.35 0.06 46.22
C PHE A 10 32.41 0.80 44.88
N MET A 11 32.45 0.06 43.77
CA MET A 11 32.05 0.57 42.46
C MET A 11 30.54 0.84 42.52
N ALA A 12 30.16 2.11 42.70
CA ALA A 12 28.79 2.53 42.51
C ALA A 12 28.44 2.42 41.02
N LEU A 13 27.73 1.36 40.63
CA LEU A 13 26.95 1.36 39.40
C LEU A 13 25.86 2.43 39.56
N THR A 14 26.06 3.60 38.97
CA THR A 14 24.98 4.55 38.74
C THR A 14 24.10 4.00 37.62
N ALA A 15 23.08 3.23 38.01
CA ALA A 15 21.93 2.97 37.15
C ALA A 15 21.34 4.34 36.77
N HIS A 16 21.59 4.80 35.56
CA HIS A 16 20.96 6.01 35.03
C HIS A 16 19.46 5.73 34.96
N ALA A 17 18.70 6.39 35.84
CA ALA A 17 17.25 6.40 35.73
C ALA A 17 16.90 7.07 34.38
N PRO A 18 16.13 6.42 33.49
CA PRO A 18 15.74 6.99 32.22
C PRO A 18 15.00 8.32 32.46
N GLY A 19 15.37 9.35 31.71
CA GLY A 19 14.72 10.66 31.79
C GLY A 19 13.24 10.59 31.37
N PRO A 20 12.44 11.63 31.62
CA PRO A 20 11.03 11.66 31.22
C PRO A 20 10.80 11.48 29.71
N ALA A 21 11.79 11.81 28.86
CA ALA A 21 11.76 11.54 27.42
C ALA A 21 11.92 10.04 27.08
N ASP A 22 12.77 9.32 27.82
CA ASP A 22 13.03 7.89 27.60
C ASP A 22 11.81 7.02 27.90
N ALA A 23 10.87 7.51 28.73
CA ALA A 23 9.63 6.81 29.04
C ALA A 23 8.66 6.76 27.83
N TRP A 24 8.65 7.82 27.01
CA TRP A 24 7.85 7.88 25.78
C TRP A 24 8.37 6.97 24.69
N CYS A 25 9.68 6.72 24.67
CA CYS A 25 10.34 5.91 23.65
C CYS A 25 10.21 4.41 23.85
N ARG A 26 9.65 3.96 24.98
CA ARG A 26 9.39 2.53 25.21
C ARG A 26 8.26 2.05 24.31
N SER A 27 8.49 0.93 23.63
CA SER A 27 7.50 0.26 22.79
C SER A 27 6.14 0.05 23.48
N SER A 28 6.12 -0.25 24.77
CA SER A 28 4.87 -0.41 25.54
C SER A 28 4.11 0.90 25.74
N THR A 29 4.80 2.03 25.91
CA THR A 29 4.19 3.36 25.98
C THR A 29 3.66 3.76 24.61
N ILE A 30 4.47 3.60 23.56
CA ILE A 30 4.10 3.89 22.18
C ILE A 30 2.86 3.08 21.77
N ALA A 31 2.82 1.77 22.07
CA ALA A 31 1.69 0.92 21.75
C ALA A 31 0.39 1.41 22.40
N LYS A 32 0.43 1.84 23.67
CA LYS A 32 -0.73 2.41 24.36
C LYS A 32 -1.21 3.69 23.70
N VAL A 33 -0.30 4.61 23.37
CA VAL A 33 -0.64 5.88 22.74
C VAL A 33 -1.28 5.65 21.36
N ARG A 34 -0.71 4.76 20.55
CA ARG A 34 -1.26 4.36 19.25
C ARG A 34 -2.65 3.74 19.36
N GLN A 35 -2.88 2.89 20.37
CA GLN A 35 -4.20 2.30 20.59
C GLN A 35 -5.26 3.34 20.95
N VAL A 36 -4.90 4.35 21.76
CA VAL A 36 -5.81 5.45 22.08
C VAL A 36 -6.10 6.30 20.84
N ALA A 37 -5.08 6.64 20.05
CA ALA A 37 -5.26 7.37 18.79
C ALA A 37 -6.17 6.61 17.81
N LEU A 38 -5.99 5.29 17.69
CA LEU A 38 -6.85 4.46 16.87
C LEU A 38 -8.32 4.53 17.31
N ALA A 39 -8.58 4.43 18.62
CA ALA A 39 -9.92 4.57 19.16
C ALA A 39 -10.53 5.96 18.84
N GLU A 40 -9.74 7.04 18.95
CA GLU A 40 -10.19 8.39 18.60
C GLU A 40 -10.50 8.54 17.10
N SER A 41 -9.73 7.90 16.23
CA SER A 41 -9.97 7.93 14.78
C SER A 41 -11.28 7.26 14.36
N HIS A 42 -11.83 6.39 15.23
CA HIS A 42 -13.10 5.69 15.04
C HIS A 42 -14.24 6.28 15.89
N ALA A 43 -14.04 7.43 16.53
CA ALA A 43 -15.05 8.04 17.38
C ALA A 43 -16.32 8.38 16.59
N VAL A 44 -17.46 7.82 17.02
CA VAL A 44 -18.77 8.04 16.42
C VAL A 44 -19.21 9.49 16.65
N GLY A 45 -19.84 10.10 15.64
CA GLY A 45 -20.39 11.46 15.71
C GLY A 45 -19.41 12.58 15.31
N ARG A 46 -18.19 12.24 14.86
CA ARG A 46 -17.26 13.18 14.23
C ARG A 46 -17.15 12.90 12.73
N SER A 47 -16.86 13.94 11.94
CA SER A 47 -16.43 13.70 10.56
C SER A 47 -15.09 12.97 10.55
N LYS A 48 -14.84 12.19 9.48
CA LYS A 48 -13.61 11.41 9.33
C LYS A 48 -12.35 12.27 9.47
N ALA A 49 -12.36 13.47 8.89
CA ALA A 49 -11.25 14.41 8.97
C ALA A 49 -10.99 14.90 10.41
N VAL A 50 -12.04 15.24 11.15
CA VAL A 50 -11.92 15.72 12.54
C VAL A 50 -11.48 14.59 13.48
N ALA A 51 -11.99 13.38 13.28
CA ALA A 51 -11.56 12.22 14.04
C ALA A 51 -10.08 11.88 13.79
N ALA A 52 -9.63 11.98 12.54
CA ALA A 52 -8.23 11.77 12.18
C ALA A 52 -7.29 12.83 12.78
N LEU A 53 -7.67 14.10 12.77
CA LEU A 53 -6.87 15.16 13.39
C LEU A 53 -6.73 14.95 14.91
N ALA A 54 -7.81 14.59 15.60
CA ALA A 54 -7.75 14.27 17.03
C ALA A 54 -6.81 13.08 17.32
N ALA A 55 -6.90 12.03 16.50
CA ALA A 55 -6.00 10.89 16.61
C ALA A 55 -4.52 11.29 16.41
N TYR A 56 -4.22 12.17 15.44
CA TYR A 56 -2.89 12.73 15.24
C TYR A 56 -2.41 13.53 16.47
N ASP A 57 -3.24 14.42 17.01
CA ASP A 57 -2.92 15.21 18.20
C ASP A 57 -2.60 14.33 19.40
N ARG A 58 -3.23 13.15 19.49
CA ARG A 58 -2.93 12.15 20.51
C ARG A 58 -1.54 11.54 20.39
N LEU A 59 -0.99 11.44 19.18
CA LEU A 59 0.36 10.92 18.93
C LEU A 59 1.44 11.98 19.18
N LYS A 60 1.11 13.27 19.07
CA LYS A 60 2.05 14.39 19.11
C LYS A 60 3.04 14.37 20.29
N PRO A 61 2.63 14.11 21.55
CA PRO A 61 3.59 14.05 22.66
C PRO A 61 4.68 12.97 22.49
N ALA A 62 4.33 11.84 21.87
CA ALA A 62 5.29 10.78 21.59
C ALA A 62 6.19 11.13 20.39
N LEU A 63 5.65 11.82 19.37
CA LEU A 63 6.42 12.31 18.22
C LEU A 63 7.45 13.38 18.63
N ASP A 64 7.04 14.32 19.47
CA ASP A 64 7.89 15.40 19.98
C ASP A 64 9.03 14.87 20.86
N ALA A 65 8.90 13.65 21.39
CA ALA A 65 9.97 12.99 22.16
C ALA A 65 11.15 12.49 21.29
N GLY A 66 11.01 12.44 19.96
CA GLY A 66 12.15 12.25 19.05
C GLY A 66 12.88 10.90 19.18
N CYS A 67 12.15 9.80 19.37
CA CYS A 67 12.72 8.51 19.81
C CYS A 67 13.55 7.72 18.78
N LEU A 68 13.74 8.24 17.56
CA LEU A 68 14.63 7.62 16.57
C LEU A 68 16.11 7.93 16.82
N GLU A 69 16.42 9.13 17.32
CA GLU A 69 17.81 9.56 17.56
C GLU A 69 18.41 8.94 18.82
N SER A 70 17.59 8.63 19.83
CA SER A 70 18.02 7.90 21.04
C SER A 70 18.40 6.44 20.75
N THR A 71 18.01 5.92 19.58
CA THR A 71 18.40 4.61 19.04
C THR A 71 19.43 4.73 17.91
N ARG A 72 20.52 5.47 18.14
CA ARG A 72 21.73 5.60 17.30
C ARG A 72 21.72 4.81 15.97
N LEU A 73 21.51 5.54 14.88
CA LEU A 73 21.75 5.11 13.48
C LEU A 73 23.19 5.40 13.02
N ASP A 74 24.17 5.50 13.93
CA ASP A 74 25.58 5.80 13.63
C ASP A 74 26.36 4.59 13.06
N SER A 75 25.74 3.77 12.21
CA SER A 75 26.49 2.80 11.39
C SER A 75 25.80 2.46 10.08
N PRO A 76 26.52 2.49 8.95
CA PRO A 76 25.97 2.15 7.63
C PRO A 76 25.77 0.64 7.42
N SER A 77 25.96 -0.19 8.45
CA SER A 77 25.62 -1.61 8.40
C SER A 77 24.16 -1.83 8.79
N ALA A 78 23.44 -2.58 7.96
CA ALA A 78 22.08 -3.08 8.12
C ALA A 78 21.81 -3.83 9.44
N ARG A 79 21.87 -3.14 10.58
CA ARG A 79 21.39 -3.68 11.84
C ARG A 79 19.86 -3.61 11.84
N PRO A 80 19.17 -4.71 12.16
CA PRO A 80 17.73 -4.68 12.34
C PRO A 80 17.36 -3.63 13.38
N MET A 81 16.29 -2.87 13.13
CA MET A 81 15.73 -1.98 14.15
C MET A 81 15.38 -2.79 15.40
N ASN A 82 15.69 -2.23 16.58
CA ASN A 82 15.24 -2.81 17.84
C ASN A 82 13.71 -2.59 18.00
N GLN A 83 13.09 -3.26 18.98
CA GLN A 83 11.63 -3.24 19.15
C GLN A 83 11.07 -1.83 19.42
N ASP A 84 11.82 -0.99 20.13
CA ASP A 84 11.42 0.38 20.43
C ASP A 84 11.48 1.27 19.18
N ALA A 85 12.53 1.14 18.37
CA ALA A 85 12.65 1.80 17.07
C ALA A 85 11.57 1.34 16.08
N ILE A 86 11.22 0.04 16.06
CA ILE A 86 10.10 -0.47 15.26
C ILE A 86 8.78 0.14 15.72
N ALA A 87 8.54 0.20 17.04
CA ALA A 87 7.32 0.78 17.58
C ALA A 87 7.19 2.27 17.22
N TYR A 88 8.29 3.01 17.32
CA TYR A 88 8.32 4.42 16.95
C TYR A 88 8.18 4.64 15.43
N ALA A 89 8.78 3.80 14.61
CA ALA A 89 8.59 3.86 13.16
C ALA A 89 7.12 3.62 12.77
N TRP A 90 6.42 2.72 13.47
CA TRP A 90 4.98 2.59 13.32
C TRP A 90 4.19 3.81 13.80
N LEU A 91 4.61 4.47 14.89
CA LEU A 91 4.00 5.72 15.36
C LEU A 91 4.07 6.82 14.26
N LEU A 92 5.23 6.99 13.62
CA LEU A 92 5.39 7.92 12.49
C LEU A 92 4.49 7.55 11.31
N ASN A 93 4.40 6.25 10.99
CA ASN A 93 3.52 5.77 9.94
C ASN A 93 2.04 6.07 10.21
N ASP A 94 1.57 5.83 11.43
CA ASP A 94 0.17 6.12 11.82
C ASP A 94 -0.12 7.62 11.79
N ALA A 95 0.83 8.44 12.26
CA ALA A 95 0.71 9.89 12.21
C ALA A 95 0.58 10.41 10.77
N SER A 96 1.37 9.87 9.83
CA SER A 96 1.22 10.18 8.40
C SER A 96 -0.17 9.81 7.87
N ALA A 97 -0.67 8.62 8.20
CA ALA A 97 -2.01 8.16 7.79
C ALA A 97 -3.13 9.08 8.34
N TYR A 98 -3.02 9.53 9.59
CA TYR A 98 -3.99 10.45 10.17
C TYR A 98 -3.94 11.84 9.52
N LEU A 99 -2.76 12.34 9.18
CA LEU A 99 -2.63 13.61 8.44
C LEU A 99 -3.25 13.51 7.04
N ILE A 100 -3.03 12.40 6.32
CA ILE A 100 -3.71 12.13 5.04
C ILE A 100 -5.23 12.13 5.22
N ALA A 101 -5.75 11.46 6.25
CA ALA A 101 -7.18 11.38 6.48
C ALA A 101 -7.80 12.72 6.93
N ALA A 102 -7.07 13.54 7.68
CA ALA A 102 -7.51 14.85 8.16
C ALA A 102 -7.64 15.88 7.01
N ASP A 103 -6.74 15.80 6.05
CA ASP A 103 -6.65 16.73 4.92
C ASP A 103 -7.58 16.36 3.74
N ALA A 104 -8.41 15.32 3.87
CA ALA A 104 -9.45 14.97 2.89
C ALA A 104 -10.67 15.93 2.90
N ARG A 105 -10.48 17.23 3.17
CA ARG A 105 -11.56 18.24 3.23
C ARG A 105 -11.83 18.83 1.83
N ASP A 106 -13.11 19.11 1.56
CA ASP A 106 -13.72 19.58 0.30
C ASP A 106 -12.91 20.59 -0.56
N ASP A 107 -13.17 20.51 -1.88
CA ASP A 107 -12.77 21.30 -3.07
C ASP A 107 -12.73 22.83 -2.92
N SER A 108 -12.11 23.33 -1.86
CA SER A 108 -11.76 24.74 -1.71
C SER A 108 -10.35 24.95 -2.25
N PRO A 109 -10.07 26.09 -2.93
CA PRO A 109 -8.76 26.35 -3.49
C PRO A 109 -7.74 26.33 -2.35
N GLN A 110 -6.87 25.32 -2.38
CA GLN A 110 -5.80 25.19 -1.40
C GLN A 110 -4.89 26.40 -1.52
N ASP A 111 -4.80 27.21 -0.46
CA ASP A 111 -3.63 28.05 -0.26
C ASP A 111 -2.39 27.16 -0.34
N GLU A 112 -1.38 27.62 -1.09
CA GLU A 112 -0.18 26.91 -1.57
C GLU A 112 0.73 26.28 -0.48
N SER A 113 0.28 26.21 0.78
CA SER A 113 1.07 25.82 1.95
C SER A 113 0.70 24.48 2.59
N GLY A 114 -0.34 23.77 2.12
CA GLY A 114 -0.94 22.64 2.87
C GLY A 114 -0.21 21.29 2.81
N SER A 115 0.69 21.06 1.84
CA SER A 115 1.05 19.70 1.42
C SER A 115 2.44 19.10 1.78
N PRO A 116 3.16 19.49 2.86
CA PRO A 116 4.34 18.73 3.30
C PRO A 116 4.20 17.96 4.63
N ALA A 117 3.12 18.14 5.40
CA ALA A 117 3.07 17.64 6.79
C ALA A 117 3.07 16.10 6.91
N CYS A 118 2.37 15.39 6.03
CA CYS A 118 2.30 13.91 6.13
C CYS A 118 3.58 13.23 5.67
N LEU A 119 4.33 13.85 4.75
CA LEU A 119 5.62 13.35 4.27
C LEU A 119 6.77 13.70 5.22
N SER A 120 6.74 14.89 5.85
CA SER A 120 7.77 15.30 6.81
C SER A 120 7.83 14.38 8.02
N VAL A 121 6.68 13.88 8.49
CA VAL A 121 6.62 12.89 9.58
C VAL A 121 7.28 11.56 9.18
N LEU A 122 7.26 11.20 7.90
CA LEU A 122 7.90 9.97 7.41
C LEU A 122 9.39 10.13 7.12
N GLN A 123 9.90 11.35 6.95
CA GLN A 123 11.28 11.63 6.57
C GLN A 123 12.34 10.85 7.38
N PRO A 124 12.20 10.65 8.70
CA PRO A 124 13.15 9.84 9.47
C PRO A 124 13.26 8.36 9.03
N LEU A 125 12.23 7.83 8.37
CA LEU A 125 12.17 6.45 7.86
C LEU A 125 12.59 6.35 6.40
N LEU A 126 12.86 7.48 5.76
CA LEU A 126 13.17 7.57 4.34
C LEU A 126 14.66 7.90 4.13
N GLY A 127 15.27 7.25 3.14
CA GLY A 127 16.55 7.67 2.57
C GLY A 127 16.36 8.88 1.65
N ASP A 128 17.47 9.46 1.21
CA ASP A 128 17.48 10.63 0.32
C ASP A 128 16.83 10.34 -1.05
N ASP A 129 16.80 9.07 -1.45
CA ASP A 129 16.12 8.59 -2.64
C ASP A 129 14.64 8.28 -2.41
N MET A 130 14.09 8.69 -1.26
CA MET A 130 12.74 8.38 -0.83
C MET A 130 12.50 6.87 -0.86
N ARG A 131 13.41 6.03 -0.35
CA ARG A 131 13.13 4.62 -0.05
C ARG A 131 13.05 4.39 1.45
N PRO A 132 12.35 3.34 1.94
CA PRO A 132 12.48 2.93 3.34
C PRO A 132 13.96 2.68 3.66
N ARG A 133 14.42 3.25 4.77
CA ARG A 133 15.81 3.04 5.22
C ARG A 133 16.10 1.55 5.43
N PRO A 134 17.34 1.10 5.18
CA PRO A 134 17.75 -0.27 5.50
C PRO A 134 17.43 -0.62 6.96
N GLY A 135 16.91 -1.83 7.19
CA GLY A 135 16.54 -2.30 8.54
C GLY A 135 15.08 -2.09 8.93
N VAL A 136 14.29 -1.35 8.12
CA VAL A 136 12.83 -1.28 8.27
C VAL A 136 12.20 -2.65 7.95
N PRO A 137 11.39 -3.24 8.85
CA PRO A 137 10.67 -4.48 8.58
C PRO A 137 9.80 -4.41 7.32
N ARG A 138 9.75 -5.48 6.52
CA ARG A 138 9.04 -5.51 5.23
C ARG A 138 7.60 -4.99 5.30
N ASN A 139 6.82 -5.44 6.30
CA ASN A 139 5.42 -5.03 6.46
C ASN A 139 5.28 -3.53 6.78
N LEU A 140 6.22 -2.98 7.55
CA LEU A 140 6.28 -1.55 7.83
C LEU A 140 6.73 -0.78 6.59
N GLY A 141 7.69 -1.29 5.82
CA GLY A 141 8.09 -0.73 4.53
C GLY A 141 6.93 -0.62 3.54
N ALA A 142 6.06 -1.64 3.47
CA ALA A 142 4.84 -1.62 2.67
C ALA A 142 3.82 -0.57 3.14
N ALA A 143 3.64 -0.42 4.45
CA ALA A 143 2.76 0.61 5.03
C ALA A 143 3.27 2.03 4.76
N ILE A 144 4.58 2.26 4.95
CA ILE A 144 5.24 3.53 4.62
C ILE A 144 5.07 3.83 3.13
N ALA A 145 5.27 2.84 2.27
CA ALA A 145 5.08 2.98 0.83
C ALA A 145 3.68 3.46 0.48
N ALA A 146 2.66 2.86 1.08
CA ALA A 146 1.27 3.26 0.86
C ALA A 146 1.03 4.73 1.27
N ASN A 147 1.55 5.14 2.42
CA ASN A 147 1.40 6.51 2.91
C ASN A 147 2.21 7.53 2.09
N VAL A 148 3.45 7.21 1.71
CA VAL A 148 4.27 8.07 0.83
C VAL A 148 3.56 8.33 -0.50
N LEU A 149 2.93 7.31 -1.08
CA LEU A 149 2.19 7.45 -2.33
C LEU A 149 0.93 8.30 -2.16
N GLN A 150 0.17 8.09 -1.09
CA GLN A 150 -1.01 8.92 -0.78
C GLN A 150 -0.67 10.37 -0.44
N CYS A 151 0.48 10.60 0.20
CA CYS A 151 1.02 11.95 0.40
C CYS A 151 1.45 12.57 -0.94
N GLY A 152 2.11 11.77 -1.79
CA GLY A 152 2.62 12.21 -3.08
C GLY A 152 1.53 12.67 -4.05
N THR A 153 0.36 12.03 -4.05
CA THR A 153 -0.79 12.46 -4.88
C THR A 153 -1.29 13.85 -4.53
N ARG A 154 -1.05 14.31 -3.29
CA ARG A 154 -1.45 15.64 -2.83
C ARG A 154 -0.36 16.67 -3.02
N CYS A 155 0.83 16.26 -3.46
CA CYS A 155 1.97 17.15 -3.49
C CYS A 155 2.07 17.93 -4.80
N VAL A 156 1.94 19.24 -4.67
CA VAL A 156 1.96 20.17 -5.81
C VAL A 156 3.38 20.50 -6.24
N THR A 157 4.35 20.47 -5.31
CA THR A 157 5.75 20.79 -5.64
C THR A 157 6.53 19.56 -6.14
N PRO A 158 7.46 19.70 -7.09
CA PRO A 158 8.27 18.57 -7.57
C PRO A 158 9.13 17.92 -6.47
N SER A 159 9.51 18.70 -5.45
CA SER A 159 10.42 18.27 -4.38
C SER A 159 9.86 17.18 -3.44
N CYS A 160 8.54 17.00 -3.44
CA CYS A 160 7.84 16.03 -2.59
C CYS A 160 7.12 14.95 -3.39
N LYS A 161 7.20 14.99 -4.73
CA LYS A 161 6.80 13.87 -5.57
C LYS A 161 7.87 12.78 -5.45
N PRO A 162 7.52 11.53 -5.10
CA PRO A 162 8.50 10.46 -5.08
C PRO A 162 9.10 10.34 -6.49
N THR A 163 10.40 10.58 -6.63
CA THR A 163 11.10 10.59 -7.93
C THR A 163 11.21 9.20 -8.55
N ASN A 164 10.80 8.16 -7.82
CA ASN A 164 10.93 6.78 -8.23
C ASN A 164 9.81 5.92 -7.62
N VAL A 165 8.59 6.26 -8.03
CA VAL A 165 7.32 5.66 -7.58
C VAL A 165 7.26 4.14 -7.88
N SER A 166 8.03 3.65 -8.87
CA SER A 166 8.15 2.21 -9.21
C SER A 166 8.85 1.38 -8.13
N ILE A 167 9.70 1.98 -7.29
CA ILE A 167 10.25 1.29 -6.11
C ILE A 167 9.18 1.09 -5.04
N TRP A 168 8.28 2.06 -4.90
CA TRP A 168 7.25 2.03 -3.88
C TRP A 168 6.14 1.04 -4.18
N SER A 169 5.77 0.89 -5.45
CA SER A 169 4.91 -0.21 -5.88
C SER A 169 5.55 -1.58 -5.61
N ALA A 170 6.87 -1.74 -5.75
CA ALA A 170 7.55 -2.99 -5.40
C ALA A 170 7.46 -3.33 -3.89
N TYR A 171 7.40 -2.33 -3.00
CA TYR A 171 7.17 -2.57 -1.56
C TYR A 171 5.72 -2.96 -1.22
N ARG A 172 4.73 -2.48 -2.00
CA ARG A 172 3.33 -2.93 -1.88
C ARG A 172 3.06 -4.23 -2.62
N SER A 173 3.93 -4.60 -3.56
CA SER A 173 3.71 -5.74 -4.43
C SER A 173 3.68 -7.04 -3.64
N GLU A 174 2.56 -7.73 -3.79
CA GLU A 174 2.31 -9.09 -3.35
C GLU A 174 2.42 -10.07 -4.52
N SER A 175 2.85 -9.61 -5.71
CA SER A 175 3.01 -10.45 -6.91
C SER A 175 3.73 -11.77 -6.66
N ALA A 176 4.73 -11.80 -5.77
CA ALA A 176 5.44 -13.02 -5.39
C ALA A 176 4.56 -14.10 -4.73
N ALA A 177 3.42 -13.71 -4.13
CA ALA A 177 2.43 -14.62 -3.57
C ALA A 177 1.41 -15.12 -4.63
N TYR A 178 1.36 -14.50 -5.81
CA TYR A 178 0.43 -14.81 -6.89
C TYR A 178 1.17 -15.39 -8.09
N THR A 179 1.23 -16.71 -8.15
CA THR A 179 1.86 -17.40 -9.27
C THR A 179 0.87 -17.58 -10.42
N ARG A 180 1.36 -17.63 -11.67
CA ARG A 180 0.55 -18.14 -12.78
C ARG A 180 0.27 -19.62 -12.51
N HIS A 181 -0.94 -19.89 -12.04
CA HIS A 181 -1.46 -21.25 -11.94
C HIS A 181 -1.65 -21.85 -13.35
N PRO A 182 -1.78 -23.18 -13.47
CA PRO A 182 -2.01 -23.81 -14.76
C PRO A 182 -3.21 -23.18 -15.48
N ALA A 183 -3.11 -23.18 -16.81
CA ALA A 183 -4.22 -22.77 -17.65
C ALA A 183 -5.46 -23.59 -17.31
N CYS A 184 -6.63 -22.96 -17.34
CA CYS A 184 -7.89 -23.64 -17.10
C CYS A 184 -8.02 -24.82 -18.08
N PRO A 185 -8.30 -26.05 -17.60
CA PRO A 185 -8.36 -27.23 -18.46
C PRO A 185 -9.35 -27.15 -19.63
N TYR A 186 -10.28 -26.19 -19.57
CA TYR A 186 -11.37 -26.05 -20.53
C TYR A 186 -11.37 -24.72 -21.29
N ASP A 187 -10.52 -23.75 -20.91
CA ASP A 187 -10.31 -22.50 -21.64
C ASP A 187 -8.90 -21.97 -21.37
N ALA A 188 -7.97 -22.16 -22.31
CA ALA A 188 -6.57 -21.82 -22.13
C ALA A 188 -6.30 -20.32 -21.90
N ARG A 189 -7.30 -19.45 -22.09
CA ARG A 189 -7.21 -18.00 -21.82
C ARG A 189 -7.45 -17.67 -20.35
N LEU A 190 -8.01 -18.60 -19.57
CA LEU A 190 -8.29 -18.45 -18.16
C LEU A 190 -7.28 -19.22 -17.33
N VAL A 191 -7.15 -18.84 -16.06
CA VAL A 191 -6.31 -19.49 -15.07
C VAL A 191 -7.19 -20.27 -14.12
N GLN A 192 -6.80 -21.49 -13.76
CA GLN A 192 -7.53 -22.28 -12.78
C GLN A 192 -7.37 -21.64 -11.40
N LEU A 193 -8.49 -21.28 -10.77
CA LEU A 193 -8.50 -20.75 -9.39
C LEU A 193 -8.58 -21.91 -8.40
N ASN A 194 -9.52 -22.83 -8.62
CA ASN A 194 -9.68 -24.07 -7.86
C ASN A 194 -10.44 -25.11 -8.70
N ASP A 195 -10.81 -26.23 -8.10
CA ASP A 195 -11.53 -27.30 -8.78
C ASP A 195 -12.90 -26.81 -9.30
N GLY A 196 -13.00 -26.69 -10.62
CA GLY A 196 -14.23 -26.28 -11.29
C GLY A 196 -14.45 -24.78 -11.42
N ILE A 197 -13.52 -23.93 -10.94
CA ILE A 197 -13.56 -22.48 -11.14
C ILE A 197 -12.28 -22.00 -11.84
N CYS A 198 -12.46 -21.28 -12.93
CA CYS A 198 -11.40 -20.58 -13.64
C CYS A 198 -11.72 -19.09 -13.72
N VAL A 199 -10.67 -18.27 -13.68
CA VAL A 199 -10.78 -16.81 -13.69
C VAL A 199 -9.84 -16.21 -14.72
N GLY A 200 -10.19 -15.03 -15.21
CA GLY A 200 -9.34 -14.27 -16.12
C GLY A 200 -9.98 -12.93 -16.44
N PHE A 201 -9.49 -12.32 -17.50
CA PHE A 201 -10.01 -11.04 -17.97
C PHE A 201 -10.09 -11.03 -19.50
N ASP A 202 -10.88 -10.11 -20.00
CA ASP A 202 -10.96 -9.74 -21.41
C ASP A 202 -10.79 -8.23 -21.46
N ALA A 203 -9.70 -7.73 -22.04
CA ALA A 203 -9.48 -6.29 -22.19
C ALA A 203 -10.30 -5.69 -23.35
N GLY A 204 -10.97 -6.53 -24.15
CA GLY A 204 -11.93 -6.10 -25.15
C GLY A 204 -11.34 -5.13 -26.19
N ALA A 205 -12.06 -4.04 -26.44
CA ALA A 205 -11.65 -2.97 -27.35
C ALA A 205 -10.34 -2.26 -26.96
N PHE A 206 -9.86 -2.46 -25.72
CA PHE A 206 -8.65 -1.83 -25.18
C PHE A 206 -7.52 -2.85 -24.97
N ALA A 207 -7.54 -3.99 -25.67
CA ALA A 207 -6.54 -5.04 -25.52
C ALA A 207 -5.16 -4.66 -26.08
N THR A 208 -5.06 -3.57 -26.87
CA THR A 208 -3.84 -3.10 -27.51
C THR A 208 -3.59 -1.63 -27.23
N SER A 209 -2.37 -1.16 -27.49
CA SER A 209 -2.10 0.28 -27.51
C SER A 209 -2.74 0.92 -28.74
N HIS A 210 -3.24 2.13 -28.55
CA HIS A 210 -3.89 2.98 -29.52
C HIS A 210 -3.15 4.32 -29.59
N THR A 211 -3.34 5.05 -30.67
CA THR A 211 -2.89 6.44 -30.73
C THR A 211 -3.80 7.34 -29.89
N TYR A 212 -3.29 8.49 -29.49
CA TYR A 212 -4.09 9.50 -28.77
C TYR A 212 -5.37 9.91 -29.53
N ASP A 213 -5.29 10.00 -30.87
CA ASP A 213 -6.43 10.34 -31.72
C ASP A 213 -7.50 9.24 -31.81
N GLU A 214 -7.09 7.98 -31.63
CA GLU A 214 -8.00 6.83 -31.55
C GLU A 214 -8.63 6.74 -30.16
N ALA A 215 -7.89 7.10 -29.10
CA ALA A 215 -8.35 7.05 -27.71
C ALA A 215 -9.71 7.72 -27.50
N GLY A 216 -9.86 8.96 -27.99
CA GLY A 216 -11.09 9.74 -27.85
C GLY A 216 -12.29 9.23 -28.67
N LYS A 217 -12.08 8.22 -29.52
CA LYS A 217 -13.10 7.61 -30.39
C LYS A 217 -13.42 6.17 -29.99
N LEU A 218 -12.64 5.59 -29.07
CA LEU A 218 -12.88 4.23 -28.60
C LEU A 218 -14.14 4.22 -27.75
N THR A 219 -15.14 3.51 -28.25
CA THR A 219 -16.30 3.09 -27.49
C THR A 219 -16.33 1.58 -27.47
N CYS A 220 -17.00 1.03 -26.46
CA CYS A 220 -17.19 -0.39 -26.34
C CYS A 220 -18.67 -0.69 -26.12
N ASP A 221 -19.08 -1.90 -26.50
CA ASP A 221 -20.44 -2.40 -26.32
C ASP A 221 -20.41 -3.67 -25.46
N ASP A 222 -21.09 -3.63 -24.31
CA ASP A 222 -21.22 -4.76 -23.39
C ASP A 222 -21.89 -5.98 -24.03
N GLN A 223 -22.76 -5.76 -25.02
CA GLN A 223 -23.52 -6.82 -25.70
C GLN A 223 -22.80 -7.38 -26.93
N SER A 224 -21.68 -6.78 -27.35
CA SER A 224 -20.97 -7.22 -28.54
C SER A 224 -20.57 -8.69 -28.44
N SER A 225 -20.67 -9.44 -29.54
CA SER A 225 -20.20 -10.83 -29.63
C SER A 225 -18.71 -10.93 -29.96
N THR A 226 -18.10 -9.85 -30.49
CA THR A 226 -16.70 -9.81 -30.93
C THR A 226 -15.81 -9.18 -29.86
N SER A 227 -14.64 -9.76 -29.61
CA SER A 227 -13.71 -9.25 -28.59
C SER A 227 -13.21 -7.84 -28.92
N ALA A 228 -13.09 -7.47 -30.19
CA ALA A 228 -12.52 -6.19 -30.63
C ALA A 228 -13.38 -4.95 -30.33
N THR A 229 -14.67 -5.11 -30.07
CA THR A 229 -15.58 -3.98 -29.75
C THR A 229 -16.24 -4.13 -28.39
N ARG A 230 -15.94 -5.21 -27.66
CA ARG A 230 -16.57 -5.48 -26.38
C ARG A 230 -15.89 -4.67 -25.28
N CYS A 231 -16.66 -4.29 -24.26
CA CYS A 231 -16.09 -3.67 -23.07
C CYS A 231 -15.20 -4.65 -22.28
N PRO A 232 -14.15 -4.13 -21.62
CA PRO A 232 -13.34 -4.91 -20.71
C PRO A 232 -14.21 -5.61 -19.67
N ALA A 233 -13.85 -6.83 -19.28
CA ALA A 233 -14.60 -7.57 -18.29
C ALA A 233 -13.72 -8.54 -17.52
N MET A 234 -14.15 -8.82 -16.29
CA MET A 234 -13.69 -9.99 -15.55
C MET A 234 -14.44 -11.23 -16.04
N LEU A 235 -13.73 -12.33 -16.20
CA LEU A 235 -14.28 -13.60 -16.64
C LEU A 235 -14.22 -14.59 -15.48
N VAL A 236 -15.35 -15.22 -15.18
CA VAL A 236 -15.41 -16.39 -14.29
C VAL A 236 -16.07 -17.52 -15.03
N LEU A 237 -15.36 -18.63 -15.19
CA LEU A 237 -15.88 -19.87 -15.73
C LEU A 237 -16.11 -20.83 -14.58
N THR A 238 -17.36 -21.29 -14.42
CA THR A 238 -17.71 -22.36 -13.51
C THR A 238 -18.06 -23.62 -14.28
N ARG A 239 -17.79 -24.78 -13.69
CA ARG A 239 -18.21 -26.07 -14.21
C ARG A 239 -19.21 -26.70 -13.26
N ASP A 240 -20.42 -26.92 -13.74
CA ASP A 240 -21.48 -27.60 -13.00
C ASP A 240 -21.99 -28.79 -13.81
N HIS A 241 -22.04 -29.97 -13.19
CA HIS A 241 -22.43 -31.23 -13.84
C HIS A 241 -21.77 -31.49 -15.22
N GLY A 242 -20.50 -31.10 -15.39
CA GLY A 242 -19.77 -31.26 -16.65
C GLY A 242 -20.04 -30.18 -17.70
N ARG A 243 -20.95 -29.24 -17.44
CA ARG A 243 -21.25 -28.09 -18.29
C ARG A 243 -20.46 -26.87 -17.83
N ASN A 244 -19.76 -26.23 -18.75
CA ASN A 244 -19.05 -24.99 -18.49
C ASN A 244 -19.98 -23.79 -18.71
N THR A 245 -19.96 -22.86 -17.76
CA THR A 245 -20.67 -21.58 -17.85
C THR A 245 -19.68 -20.45 -17.63
N THR A 246 -19.45 -19.63 -18.65
CA THR A 246 -18.62 -18.42 -18.53
C THR A 246 -19.52 -17.22 -18.26
N ARG A 247 -19.29 -16.55 -17.15
CA ARG A 247 -19.94 -15.29 -16.77
C ARG A 247 -18.96 -14.15 -16.95
N ARG A 248 -19.46 -13.05 -17.52
CA ARG A 248 -18.75 -11.79 -17.64
C ARG A 248 -19.25 -10.86 -16.54
N PHE A 249 -18.32 -10.18 -15.89
CA PHE A 249 -18.62 -9.16 -14.90
C PHE A 249 -17.98 -7.85 -15.33
N PRO A 250 -18.67 -6.71 -15.18
CA PRO A 250 -18.06 -5.43 -15.41
C PRO A 250 -16.84 -5.26 -14.49
N PRO A 251 -15.81 -4.54 -14.92
CA PRO A 251 -14.67 -4.21 -14.07
C PRO A 251 -15.13 -3.50 -12.79
N ALA A 252 -14.40 -3.72 -11.70
CA ALA A 252 -14.67 -2.97 -10.47
C ALA A 252 -14.39 -1.47 -10.71
N GLU A 253 -15.14 -0.60 -10.02
CA GLU A 253 -14.91 0.84 -10.07
C GLU A 253 -13.46 1.16 -9.71
N HIS A 254 -12.82 2.02 -10.52
CA HIS A 254 -11.42 2.39 -10.39
C HIS A 254 -10.41 1.23 -10.52
N SER A 255 -10.79 0.07 -11.06
CA SER A 255 -9.83 -0.97 -11.44
C SER A 255 -9.08 -0.61 -12.72
N ALA A 256 -7.93 -1.23 -12.95
CA ALA A 256 -7.14 -1.06 -14.17
C ALA A 256 -7.93 -1.44 -15.44
N LEU A 257 -8.81 -2.44 -15.34
CA LEU A 257 -9.69 -2.81 -16.45
C LEU A 257 -10.83 -1.80 -16.69
N SER A 258 -11.20 -1.01 -15.69
CA SER A 258 -12.20 0.06 -15.86
C SER A 258 -11.62 1.32 -16.49
N ASP A 259 -10.29 1.47 -16.48
CA ASP A 259 -9.59 2.62 -17.04
C ASP A 259 -9.04 2.30 -18.44
N PRO A 260 -9.57 2.93 -19.50
CA PRO A 260 -9.11 2.74 -20.87
C PRO A 260 -7.59 2.95 -21.06
N SER A 261 -6.98 3.84 -20.26
CA SER A 261 -5.55 4.16 -20.37
C SER A 261 -4.64 3.07 -19.81
N THR A 262 -5.18 2.15 -19.00
CA THR A 262 -4.39 1.09 -18.36
C THR A 262 -4.86 -0.32 -18.70
N ALA A 263 -6.03 -0.51 -19.30
CA ALA A 263 -6.59 -1.83 -19.61
C ALA A 263 -5.66 -2.74 -20.45
N CYS A 264 -4.96 -2.19 -21.46
CA CYS A 264 -3.99 -2.94 -22.28
C CYS A 264 -2.71 -3.34 -21.52
N THR A 265 -2.45 -2.73 -20.36
CA THR A 265 -1.27 -3.02 -19.54
C THR A 265 -1.46 -4.28 -18.71
N VAL A 266 -2.71 -4.72 -18.47
CA VAL A 266 -3.01 -5.98 -17.79
C VAL A 266 -2.52 -7.14 -18.66
N ARG A 267 -1.57 -7.93 -18.15
CA ARG A 267 -0.90 -9.00 -18.93
C ARG A 267 -1.28 -10.40 -18.50
N SER A 268 -1.61 -10.60 -17.23
CA SER A 268 -1.83 -11.94 -16.71
C SER A 268 -2.70 -11.96 -15.46
N THR A 269 -3.24 -13.14 -15.18
CA THR A 269 -3.89 -13.46 -13.92
C THR A 269 -2.99 -14.40 -13.13
N GLY A 270 -2.74 -14.08 -11.86
CA GLY A 270 -2.07 -14.95 -10.89
C GLY A 270 -3.05 -15.42 -9.85
N VAL A 271 -2.77 -16.56 -9.22
CA VAL A 271 -3.61 -17.13 -8.18
C VAL A 271 -2.74 -17.42 -6.95
N ASP A 272 -3.29 -17.19 -5.77
CA ASP A 272 -2.58 -17.44 -4.51
C ASP A 272 -2.38 -18.94 -4.27
N ALA A 273 -1.52 -19.29 -3.31
CA ALA A 273 -1.30 -20.69 -2.96
C ALA A 273 -2.57 -21.40 -2.44
N GLY A 274 -3.52 -20.63 -1.89
CA GLY A 274 -4.78 -21.16 -1.35
C GLY A 274 -5.89 -21.37 -2.39
N GLY A 275 -5.76 -20.85 -3.61
CA GLY A 275 -6.84 -20.89 -4.61
C GLY A 275 -8.08 -20.09 -4.20
N THR A 276 -7.89 -19.08 -3.35
CA THR A 276 -8.96 -18.24 -2.78
C THR A 276 -8.94 -16.82 -3.32
N HIS A 277 -7.76 -16.33 -3.67
CA HIS A 277 -7.54 -15.01 -4.24
C HIS A 277 -6.88 -15.14 -5.59
N PHE A 278 -7.13 -14.16 -6.44
CA PHE A 278 -6.43 -14.02 -7.70
C PHE A 278 -6.08 -12.57 -7.95
N ALA A 279 -5.00 -12.34 -8.67
CA ALA A 279 -4.49 -11.01 -8.96
C ALA A 279 -4.47 -10.76 -10.47
N LEU A 280 -4.94 -9.60 -10.90
CA LEU A 280 -4.57 -9.06 -12.21
C LEU A 280 -3.20 -8.41 -12.10
N MET A 281 -2.30 -8.80 -12.99
CA MET A 281 -0.92 -8.33 -13.01
C MET A 281 -0.58 -7.79 -14.40
N GLY A 282 0.06 -6.64 -14.42
CA GLY A 282 0.39 -5.92 -15.63
C GLY A 282 1.50 -4.91 -15.38
N GLU A 283 2.25 -4.62 -16.43
CA GLU A 283 3.29 -3.62 -16.39
C GLU A 283 3.48 -3.09 -17.82
N GLY A 284 3.50 -1.78 -17.99
CA GLY A 284 3.66 -1.18 -19.31
C GLY A 284 3.39 0.31 -19.35
N ARG A 285 3.53 0.86 -20.55
CA ARG A 285 3.12 2.24 -20.84
C ARG A 285 1.62 2.33 -21.02
N ASP A 286 1.09 3.53 -20.84
CA ASP A 286 -0.31 3.81 -21.12
C ASP A 286 -0.73 3.36 -22.52
N CYS A 287 -2.01 3.05 -22.65
CA CYS A 287 -2.60 2.49 -23.85
C CYS A 287 -2.79 3.52 -24.97
N PHE A 288 -2.43 4.79 -24.77
CA PHE A 288 -2.71 5.87 -25.71
C PHE A 288 -1.45 6.55 -26.26
N GLY A 289 -0.30 5.88 -26.13
CA GLY A 289 0.98 6.32 -26.68
C GLY A 289 1.61 7.47 -25.90
N GLY A 290 1.11 7.75 -24.70
CA GLY A 290 1.78 8.66 -23.78
C GLY A 290 3.03 8.02 -23.15
N THR A 291 3.66 8.80 -22.29
CA THR A 291 4.87 8.39 -21.58
C THR A 291 4.60 7.80 -20.21
N ALA A 292 3.33 7.82 -19.76
CA ALA A 292 2.96 7.36 -18.44
C ALA A 292 3.19 5.85 -18.34
N TYR A 293 3.68 5.40 -17.19
CA TYR A 293 3.95 3.99 -16.94
C TYR A 293 3.07 3.48 -15.82
N SER A 294 2.40 2.37 -16.05
CA SER A 294 1.49 1.75 -15.11
C SER A 294 2.05 0.41 -14.65
N LEU A 295 2.07 0.22 -13.33
CA LEU A 295 2.20 -1.08 -12.69
C LEU A 295 0.83 -1.49 -12.19
N ILE A 296 0.31 -2.61 -12.69
CA ILE A 296 -0.99 -3.15 -12.31
C ILE A 296 -0.78 -4.34 -11.39
N GLU A 297 -1.36 -4.24 -10.19
CA GLU A 297 -1.52 -5.36 -9.28
C GLU A 297 -2.82 -5.17 -8.50
N GLU A 298 -3.83 -5.94 -8.87
CA GLU A 298 -5.18 -5.83 -8.30
C GLU A 298 -5.65 -7.19 -7.83
N ILE A 299 -5.93 -7.30 -6.53
CA ILE A 299 -6.26 -8.57 -5.88
C ILE A 299 -7.77 -8.66 -5.71
N TYR A 300 -8.31 -9.78 -6.16
CA TYR A 300 -9.73 -10.10 -6.15
C TYR A 300 -9.99 -11.37 -5.33
N VAL A 301 -11.22 -11.43 -4.80
CA VAL A 301 -11.82 -12.64 -4.24
C VAL A 301 -13.14 -12.90 -4.97
N LEU A 302 -13.56 -14.16 -5.07
CA LEU A 302 -14.91 -14.48 -5.52
C LEU A 302 -15.87 -14.46 -4.32
N ARG A 303 -16.91 -13.63 -4.40
CA ARG A 303 -18.07 -13.68 -3.48
C ARG A 303 -19.30 -14.02 -4.31
N ASP A 304 -19.96 -15.13 -4.01
CA ASP A 304 -21.10 -15.60 -4.80
C ASP A 304 -20.80 -15.70 -6.31
N VAL A 305 -19.59 -16.17 -6.65
CA VAL A 305 -19.07 -16.28 -8.03
C VAL A 305 -18.79 -14.93 -8.71
N GLN A 306 -18.98 -13.80 -8.01
CA GLN A 306 -18.65 -12.47 -8.49
C GLN A 306 -17.23 -12.06 -8.06
N PRO A 307 -16.37 -11.60 -8.98
CA PRO A 307 -15.12 -10.95 -8.65
C PRO A 307 -15.34 -9.67 -7.85
N VAL A 308 -14.72 -9.58 -6.68
CA VAL A 308 -14.72 -8.38 -5.83
C VAL A 308 -13.29 -7.95 -5.62
N LEU A 309 -12.97 -6.71 -6.03
CA LEU A 309 -11.67 -6.08 -5.79
C LEU A 309 -11.52 -5.87 -4.28
N VAL A 310 -10.54 -6.52 -3.66
CA VAL A 310 -10.26 -6.41 -2.22
C VAL A 310 -9.01 -5.59 -1.93
N ARG A 311 -8.12 -5.45 -2.91
CA ARG A 311 -6.92 -4.61 -2.80
C ARG A 311 -6.45 -4.12 -4.16
N LYS A 312 -6.15 -2.82 -4.26
CA LYS A 312 -5.55 -2.18 -5.43
C LYS A 312 -4.13 -1.74 -5.08
N ASN A 313 -3.13 -2.48 -5.54
CA ASN A 313 -1.72 -2.16 -5.39
C ASN A 313 -1.16 -1.41 -6.61
N SER A 314 -1.99 -1.21 -7.65
CA SER A 314 -1.63 -0.51 -8.89
C SER A 314 -1.09 0.91 -8.64
N ALA A 315 -0.24 1.38 -9.55
CA ALA A 315 0.32 2.73 -9.55
C ALA A 315 0.63 3.21 -10.97
N ASP A 316 0.40 4.50 -11.21
CA ASP A 316 0.70 5.21 -12.45
C ASP A 316 1.81 6.24 -12.20
N PHE A 317 2.74 6.39 -13.15
CA PHE A 317 3.97 7.18 -13.05
C PHE A 317 4.15 8.15 -14.21
#